data_AF-A0A9W9AQD0-F1
#
_entry.id   AF-A0A9W9AQD0-F1
#
_cell.length_a   1.000
_cell.length_b   1.000
_cell.length_c   1.000
_cell.angle_alpha   90.00
_cell.angle_beta   90.00
_cell.angle_gamma   90.00
#
_symmetry.space_group_name_H-M   'P 1'
#
loop_
_entity.id
_entity.type
_entity.pdbx_description
1 polymer ?
#
loop_
_entity_poly.entity_id
_entity_poly.type
_entity_poly.pdbx_seq_one_letter_code
_entity_poly.pdbx_strand_id
1 'polypeptide(L)'
;MTLLDLISSPFGPYTEASILSEELPKLLRAPKKLELRNVYMKSKRKFTGLDETEYVATPPRNIPSVQFFGILKVEDLRWLSPRGHKWLQNALRERDEARNNVTESKLTLQSLYGTMPGTGSKISVWICCIKNHQASFLTKEGHYAGNLVFQTRYGTPRPKPVFWAIRSLDIKTASLSRNYLEHWRFFNFIKQLHLLDPSYPLRKRTPKYIMFALKERFHVNAEHHRHDFDPNLDSDVDEEGYTKIPRHPRHLSRAEVYGVMASHAEWFLAQQLATSHTSHTYVNIKTWYEFCLKVQQVKASKRKSQRERKWMWGDLYIPPSEKKKTIAQKKQRLSEPANIDLSRFGTVPGGWEARIERRCINYEFPDVLDDEGYPGEAQELEHEDVHGRPIYDNDMPFEGASTPPDSDSDSDSDVDLQGVGTIPRWLMYMPVLYPGQTKWCCPDRACQYSLDLWGIKESSRFSDPKYNFLRNDEYEYHS
;
A
#
# COMPACT_ATOMS: atom_id res chain seq x y z
N MET A 1 -28.30 5.74 -28.89
CA MET A 1 -27.25 5.43 -27.88
C MET A 1 -25.90 5.63 -28.53
N THR A 2 -24.87 6.04 -27.80
CA THR A 2 -23.57 6.38 -28.43
C THR A 2 -22.72 5.13 -28.63
N LEU A 3 -21.83 5.14 -29.62
CA LEU A 3 -20.84 4.08 -29.83
C LEU A 3 -19.94 3.86 -28.59
N LEU A 4 -19.70 4.93 -27.83
CA LEU A 4 -18.96 4.89 -26.56
C LEU A 4 -19.65 4.01 -25.52
N ASP A 5 -20.98 4.05 -25.44
CA ASP A 5 -21.74 3.24 -24.48
C ASP A 5 -21.58 1.74 -24.75
N LEU A 6 -21.47 1.33 -26.03
CA LEU A 6 -21.30 -0.06 -26.43
C LEU A 6 -19.95 -0.63 -26.00
N ILE A 7 -18.90 0.19 -26.05
CA ILE A 7 -17.51 -0.23 -25.81
C ILE A 7 -17.00 0.11 -24.41
N SER A 8 -17.78 0.89 -23.65
CA SER A 8 -17.48 1.26 -22.25
C SER A 8 -17.25 0.05 -21.37
N SER A 9 -18.05 -1.01 -21.56
CA SER A 9 -17.92 -2.27 -20.84
C SER A 9 -16.94 -3.22 -21.54
N PRO A 10 -16.00 -3.84 -20.80
CA PRO A 10 -15.06 -4.78 -21.39
C PRO A 10 -15.75 -6.05 -21.91
N PHE A 11 -15.23 -6.64 -22.98
CA PHE A 11 -15.69 -7.94 -23.51
C PHE A 11 -14.98 -9.12 -22.83
N GLY A 12 -15.57 -10.32 -22.85
CA GLY A 12 -14.95 -11.55 -22.31
C GLY A 12 -15.63 -12.07 -21.03
N PRO A 13 -14.92 -12.88 -20.20
CA PRO A 13 -13.48 -13.10 -20.20
C PRO A 13 -12.98 -14.07 -21.30
N TYR A 14 -11.81 -13.79 -21.84
CA TYR A 14 -11.12 -14.66 -22.80
C TYR A 14 -9.79 -15.16 -22.23
N THR A 15 -9.39 -16.38 -22.59
CA THR A 15 -8.04 -16.85 -22.24
C THR A 15 -7.00 -16.16 -23.13
N GLU A 16 -5.84 -15.81 -22.57
CA GLU A 16 -4.73 -15.16 -23.29
C GLU A 16 -4.46 -15.82 -24.66
N ALA A 17 -4.32 -17.14 -24.66
CA ALA A 17 -4.01 -17.93 -25.85
C ALA A 17 -5.09 -17.89 -26.94
N SER A 18 -6.36 -17.72 -26.54
CA SER A 18 -7.48 -17.75 -27.50
C SER A 18 -7.66 -16.42 -28.23
N ILE A 19 -7.42 -15.31 -27.53
CA ILE A 19 -7.75 -13.97 -28.00
C ILE A 19 -6.55 -13.24 -28.59
N LEU A 20 -5.34 -13.48 -28.08
CA LEU A 20 -4.13 -12.76 -28.48
C LEU A 20 -3.29 -13.55 -29.50
N SER A 21 -2.66 -12.83 -30.42
CA SER A 21 -1.73 -13.38 -31.41
C SER A 21 -0.46 -13.92 -30.74
N GLU A 22 0.04 -15.06 -31.21
CA GLU A 22 1.32 -15.63 -30.76
C GLU A 22 2.51 -14.72 -31.08
N GLU A 23 2.38 -13.84 -32.07
CA GLU A 23 3.41 -12.87 -32.44
C GLU A 23 3.42 -11.64 -31.55
N LEU A 24 2.48 -11.52 -30.59
CA LEU A 24 2.35 -10.37 -29.71
C LEU A 24 3.69 -9.94 -29.07
N PRO A 25 4.55 -10.84 -28.54
CA PRO A 25 5.85 -10.45 -28.00
C PRO A 25 6.78 -9.78 -29.03
N LYS A 26 6.66 -10.12 -30.32
CA LYS A 26 7.44 -9.49 -31.40
C LYS A 26 6.84 -8.14 -31.82
N LEU A 27 5.52 -8.00 -31.73
CA LEU A 27 4.79 -6.77 -32.06
C LEU A 27 5.00 -5.67 -31.03
N LEU A 28 5.29 -6.02 -29.78
CA LEU A 28 5.64 -5.09 -28.71
C LEU A 28 7.08 -4.62 -28.88
N ARG A 29 7.31 -3.67 -29.79
CA ARG A 29 8.57 -2.94 -29.82
C ARG A 29 8.67 -2.08 -28.56
N ALA A 30 9.86 -2.03 -27.94
CA ALA A 30 10.14 -1.06 -26.89
C ALA A 30 9.84 0.36 -27.43
N PRO A 31 9.15 1.23 -26.67
CA PRO A 31 8.86 1.16 -25.24
C PRO A 31 7.41 0.74 -24.90
N LYS A 32 6.71 0.01 -25.77
CA LYS A 32 5.33 -0.40 -25.45
C LYS A 32 5.29 -1.54 -24.43
N LYS A 33 4.41 -1.43 -23.43
CA LYS A 33 4.14 -2.44 -22.41
C LYS A 33 2.72 -2.94 -22.57
N LEU A 34 2.49 -4.23 -22.31
CA LEU A 34 1.13 -4.72 -22.13
C LEU A 34 0.68 -4.36 -20.72
N GLU A 35 -0.35 -3.53 -20.64
CA GLU A 35 -0.88 -3.05 -19.37
C GLU A 35 -2.24 -3.70 -19.08
N LEU A 36 -2.39 -4.17 -17.85
CA LEU A 36 -3.68 -4.61 -17.32
C LEU A 36 -4.17 -3.66 -16.24
N ARG A 37 -5.47 -3.37 -16.28
CA ARG A 37 -6.20 -2.62 -15.26
C ARG A 37 -7.17 -3.51 -14.52
N ASN A 38 -7.53 -3.12 -13.30
CA ASN A 38 -8.50 -3.81 -12.45
C ASN A 38 -8.20 -5.31 -12.30
N VAL A 39 -6.94 -5.63 -12.02
CA VAL A 39 -6.48 -7.01 -11.98
C VAL A 39 -6.91 -7.69 -10.70
N TYR A 40 -7.62 -8.81 -10.82
CA TYR A 40 -7.94 -9.66 -9.68
C TYR A 40 -7.35 -11.06 -9.82
N MET A 41 -7.03 -11.68 -8.70
CA MET A 41 -6.39 -13.00 -8.65
C MET A 41 -7.33 -14.04 -8.03
N LYS A 42 -7.29 -15.26 -8.56
CA LYS A 42 -8.02 -16.41 -8.04
C LYS A 42 -7.11 -17.63 -7.88
N SER A 43 -7.28 -18.33 -6.78
CA SER A 43 -6.67 -19.63 -6.50
C SER A 43 -7.72 -20.57 -5.92
N LYS A 44 -7.81 -21.80 -6.43
CA LYS A 44 -8.88 -22.76 -6.07
C LYS A 44 -10.29 -22.14 -6.07
N ARG A 45 -10.58 -21.30 -7.08
CA ARG A 45 -11.85 -20.54 -7.25
C ARG A 45 -12.15 -19.46 -6.20
N LYS A 46 -11.25 -19.20 -5.25
CA LYS A 46 -11.36 -18.11 -4.26
C LYS A 46 -10.49 -16.94 -4.65
N PHE A 47 -10.87 -15.72 -4.25
CA PHE A 47 -9.99 -14.56 -4.34
C PHE A 47 -8.72 -14.81 -3.52
N THR A 48 -7.59 -14.35 -4.03
CA THR A 48 -6.28 -14.43 -3.40
C THR A 48 -5.53 -13.14 -3.71
N GLY A 49 -4.45 -12.83 -2.99
CA GLY A 49 -3.51 -11.78 -3.33
C GLY A 49 -2.08 -12.27 -3.28
N LEU A 50 -1.17 -11.31 -3.40
CA LEU A 50 0.27 -11.55 -3.42
C LEU A 50 0.82 -11.96 -2.05
N ASP A 51 0.11 -11.65 -0.96
CA ASP A 51 0.53 -12.04 0.38
C ASP A 51 0.48 -13.57 0.57
N GLU A 52 -0.42 -14.28 -0.12
CA GLU A 52 -0.54 -15.75 -0.04
C GLU A 52 0.19 -16.50 -1.16
N THR A 53 0.50 -15.81 -2.27
CA THR A 53 1.05 -16.46 -3.46
C THR A 53 2.55 -16.21 -3.66
N GLU A 54 3.11 -15.19 -3.02
CA GLU A 54 4.53 -14.85 -3.14
C GLU A 54 5.33 -15.27 -1.91
N TYR A 55 6.52 -15.79 -2.16
CA TYR A 55 7.42 -16.29 -1.12
C TYR A 55 8.81 -15.70 -1.34
N VAL A 56 9.56 -15.49 -0.27
CA VAL A 56 10.92 -14.93 -0.35
C VAL A 56 11.88 -15.99 -0.92
N ALA A 57 11.75 -17.23 -0.45
CA ALA A 57 12.59 -18.34 -0.86
C ALA A 57 11.82 -19.33 -1.75
N THR A 58 12.17 -20.63 -1.67
CA THR A 58 11.45 -21.66 -2.42
C THR A 58 10.06 -21.80 -1.84
N PRO A 59 9.01 -21.75 -2.66
CA PRO A 59 7.68 -21.74 -2.12
C PRO A 59 7.29 -23.18 -1.70
N PRO A 60 6.38 -23.39 -0.72
CA PRO A 60 5.98 -24.73 -0.27
C PRO A 60 5.57 -25.68 -1.41
N ARG A 61 5.74 -27.00 -1.19
CA ARG A 61 5.26 -28.01 -2.14
C ARG A 61 3.74 -27.89 -2.31
N ASN A 62 3.24 -28.10 -3.53
CA ASN A 62 1.81 -28.14 -3.87
C ASN A 62 1.06 -26.80 -3.77
N ILE A 63 1.70 -25.70 -4.17
CA ILE A 63 0.98 -24.43 -4.29
C ILE A 63 -0.02 -24.51 -5.45
N PRO A 64 -1.29 -24.17 -5.22
CA PRO A 64 -2.29 -24.15 -6.27
C PRO A 64 -1.91 -23.17 -7.38
N SER A 65 -2.27 -23.51 -8.62
CA SER A 65 -2.13 -22.58 -9.74
C SER A 65 -2.94 -21.31 -9.48
N VAL A 66 -2.32 -20.18 -9.75
CA VAL A 66 -2.94 -18.86 -9.58
C VAL A 66 -3.36 -18.37 -10.95
N GLN A 67 -4.64 -18.08 -11.09
CA GLN A 67 -5.19 -17.39 -12.25
C GLN A 67 -5.29 -15.90 -11.92
N PHE A 68 -4.99 -15.05 -12.89
CA PHE A 68 -5.28 -13.63 -12.78
C PHE A 68 -6.11 -13.18 -13.97
N PHE A 69 -6.99 -12.23 -13.69
CA PHE A 69 -7.91 -11.65 -14.65
C PHE A 69 -7.63 -10.15 -14.67
N GLY A 70 -7.61 -9.54 -15.84
CA GLY A 70 -7.39 -8.11 -15.97
C GLY A 70 -8.03 -7.55 -17.22
N ILE A 71 -8.30 -6.25 -17.20
CA ILE A 71 -8.81 -5.52 -18.36
C ILE A 71 -7.61 -5.05 -19.20
N LEU A 72 -7.52 -5.56 -20.42
CA LEU A 72 -6.60 -5.11 -21.44
C LEU A 72 -7.32 -4.15 -22.39
N LYS A 73 -6.78 -2.94 -22.56
CA LYS A 73 -7.19 -2.04 -23.65
C LYS A 73 -6.42 -2.46 -24.91
N VAL A 74 -7.12 -2.96 -25.93
CA VAL A 74 -6.46 -3.42 -27.17
C VAL A 74 -6.10 -2.19 -28.00
N GLU A 75 -4.83 -1.79 -28.05
CA GLU A 75 -4.45 -0.60 -28.83
C GLU A 75 -4.41 -0.86 -30.34
N ASP A 76 -4.05 -2.08 -30.72
CA ASP A 76 -3.78 -2.49 -32.09
C ASP A 76 -4.46 -3.84 -32.38
N LEU A 77 -5.26 -3.91 -33.45
CA LEU A 77 -5.97 -5.12 -33.84
C LEU A 77 -5.02 -6.27 -34.21
N ARG A 78 -3.76 -5.98 -34.56
CA ARG A 78 -2.72 -7.00 -34.78
C ARG A 78 -2.35 -7.77 -33.52
N TRP A 79 -2.71 -7.25 -32.34
CA TRP A 79 -2.53 -7.98 -31.08
C TRP A 79 -3.46 -9.18 -30.99
N LEU A 80 -4.57 -9.20 -31.73
CA LEU A 80 -5.56 -10.26 -31.70
C LEU A 80 -5.13 -11.42 -32.59
N SER A 81 -5.41 -12.65 -32.15
CA SER A 81 -5.34 -13.79 -33.05
C SER A 81 -6.48 -13.70 -34.09
N PRO A 82 -6.40 -14.37 -35.25
CA PRO A 82 -7.51 -14.38 -36.22
C PRO A 82 -8.83 -14.85 -35.59
N ARG A 83 -8.75 -15.85 -34.71
CA ARG A 83 -9.89 -16.35 -33.93
C ARG A 83 -10.41 -15.30 -32.96
N GLY A 84 -9.51 -14.65 -32.22
CA GLY A 84 -9.83 -13.58 -31.29
C GLY A 84 -10.50 -12.39 -31.96
N HIS A 85 -10.01 -11.98 -33.12
CA HIS A 85 -10.62 -10.92 -33.94
C HIS A 85 -12.05 -11.27 -34.32
N LYS A 86 -12.29 -12.50 -34.83
CA LYS A 86 -13.64 -12.96 -35.19
C LYS A 86 -14.58 -12.96 -33.99
N TRP A 87 -14.14 -13.51 -32.86
CA TRP A 87 -14.93 -13.57 -31.63
C TRP A 87 -15.33 -12.20 -31.11
N LEU A 88 -14.36 -11.28 -31.09
CA LEU A 88 -14.57 -9.95 -30.54
C LEU A 88 -15.44 -9.09 -31.45
N GLN A 89 -15.34 -9.27 -32.77
CA GLN A 89 -16.25 -8.65 -33.73
C GLN A 89 -17.67 -9.18 -33.60
N ASN A 90 -17.86 -10.49 -33.44
CA ASN A 90 -19.18 -11.06 -33.22
C ASN A 90 -19.78 -10.55 -31.91
N ALA A 91 -19.02 -10.53 -30.82
CA ALA A 91 -19.49 -10.01 -29.54
C ALA A 91 -19.85 -8.51 -29.61
N LEU A 92 -19.13 -7.72 -30.43
CA LEU A 92 -19.47 -6.32 -30.69
C LEU A 92 -20.83 -6.20 -31.40
N ARG A 93 -21.07 -7.02 -32.43
CA ARG A 93 -22.33 -7.04 -33.19
C ARG A 93 -23.50 -7.49 -32.33
N GLU A 94 -23.34 -8.60 -31.60
CA GLU A 94 -24.36 -9.11 -30.67
C GLU A 94 -24.76 -8.05 -29.63
N ARG A 95 -23.77 -7.30 -29.10
CA ARG A 95 -24.04 -6.23 -28.13
C ARG A 95 -24.75 -5.03 -28.77
N ASP A 96 -24.41 -4.70 -30.01
CA ASP A 96 -25.06 -3.63 -30.77
C ASP A 96 -26.51 -3.98 -31.13
N GLU A 97 -26.74 -5.18 -31.64
CA GLU A 97 -28.08 -5.73 -31.93
C GLU A 97 -28.96 -5.71 -30.68
N ALA A 98 -28.45 -6.21 -29.55
CA ALA A 98 -29.17 -6.26 -28.29
C ALA A 98 -29.51 -4.87 -27.71
N ARG A 99 -28.65 -3.87 -27.89
CA ARG A 99 -28.87 -2.53 -27.31
C ARG A 99 -29.64 -1.58 -28.22
N ASN A 100 -29.43 -1.65 -29.53
CA ASN A 100 -30.06 -0.76 -30.50
C ASN A 100 -31.28 -1.40 -31.19
N ASN A 101 -31.62 -2.65 -30.85
CA ASN A 101 -32.74 -3.40 -31.41
C ASN A 101 -32.69 -3.48 -32.96
N VAL A 102 -31.49 -3.70 -33.48
CA VAL A 102 -31.22 -3.86 -34.92
C VAL A 102 -31.10 -5.36 -35.23
N THR A 103 -31.66 -5.81 -36.35
CA THR A 103 -31.70 -7.24 -36.72
C THR A 103 -30.33 -7.79 -37.13
N GLU A 104 -29.48 -6.97 -37.75
CA GLU A 104 -28.14 -7.38 -38.19
C GLU A 104 -27.18 -6.19 -38.08
N SER A 105 -26.22 -6.27 -37.15
CA SER A 105 -25.22 -5.22 -36.98
C SER A 105 -24.13 -5.33 -38.05
N LYS A 106 -23.93 -4.23 -38.79
CA LYS A 106 -22.83 -4.08 -39.75
C LYS A 106 -21.53 -3.60 -39.11
N LEU A 107 -21.48 -3.42 -37.79
CA LEU A 107 -20.28 -2.95 -37.10
C LEU A 107 -19.12 -3.93 -37.29
N THR A 108 -17.94 -3.37 -37.53
CA THR A 108 -16.69 -4.13 -37.62
C THR A 108 -15.65 -3.52 -36.70
N LEU A 109 -14.70 -4.34 -36.22
CA LEU A 109 -13.59 -3.84 -35.41
C LEU A 109 -12.75 -2.80 -36.17
N GLN A 110 -12.58 -3.00 -37.48
CA GLN A 110 -11.87 -2.06 -38.35
C GLN A 110 -12.59 -0.70 -38.42
N SER A 111 -13.92 -0.69 -38.60
CA SER A 111 -14.69 0.56 -38.61
C SER A 111 -14.62 1.29 -37.26
N LEU A 112 -14.56 0.55 -36.16
CA LEU A 112 -14.46 1.11 -34.80
C LEU A 112 -13.09 1.73 -34.51
N TYR A 113 -12.02 1.05 -34.95
CA TYR A 113 -10.64 1.48 -34.70
C TYR A 113 -10.17 2.57 -35.66
N GLY A 114 -10.93 2.87 -36.72
CA GLY A 114 -10.55 3.83 -37.74
C GLY A 114 -9.47 3.32 -38.68
N THR A 115 -9.22 4.07 -39.74
CA THR A 115 -8.21 3.75 -40.77
C THR A 115 -6.80 4.21 -40.40
N MET A 116 -6.67 5.21 -39.51
CA MET A 116 -5.38 5.79 -39.13
C MET A 116 -4.93 5.32 -37.73
N PRO A 117 -3.64 5.04 -37.51
CA PRO A 117 -3.12 4.75 -36.19
C PRO A 117 -3.47 5.86 -35.18
N GLY A 118 -3.99 5.49 -34.02
CA GLY A 118 -4.38 6.44 -32.98
C GLY A 118 -5.75 7.08 -33.14
N THR A 119 -6.40 6.97 -34.31
CA THR A 119 -7.80 7.36 -34.46
C THR A 119 -8.73 6.23 -34.00
N GLY A 120 -10.02 6.54 -33.90
CA GLY A 120 -11.07 5.60 -33.54
C GLY A 120 -11.10 5.20 -32.06
N SER A 121 -12.12 4.41 -31.71
CA SER A 121 -12.32 3.95 -30.35
C SER A 121 -11.65 2.60 -30.10
N LYS A 122 -11.08 2.42 -28.91
CA LYS A 122 -10.40 1.18 -28.53
C LYS A 122 -11.30 0.37 -27.61
N ILE A 123 -11.34 -0.93 -27.81
CA ILE A 123 -12.11 -1.82 -26.94
C ILE A 123 -11.27 -2.36 -25.80
N SER A 124 -11.95 -2.61 -24.70
CA SER A 124 -11.39 -3.25 -23.53
C SER A 124 -11.84 -4.71 -23.49
N VAL A 125 -10.95 -5.61 -23.08
CA VAL A 125 -11.24 -7.04 -22.96
C VAL A 125 -10.75 -7.57 -21.61
N TRP A 126 -11.56 -8.40 -20.97
CA TRP A 126 -11.15 -9.20 -19.83
C TRP A 126 -10.29 -10.36 -20.32
N ILE A 127 -9.02 -10.37 -19.91
CA ILE A 127 -8.08 -11.44 -20.18
C ILE A 127 -7.93 -12.31 -18.93
N CYS A 128 -7.99 -13.62 -19.10
CA CYS A 128 -7.66 -14.64 -18.10
C CYS A 128 -6.29 -15.25 -18.43
N CYS A 129 -5.40 -15.19 -17.45
CA CYS A 129 -4.03 -15.70 -17.53
C CYS A 129 -3.74 -16.67 -16.38
N ILE A 130 -2.76 -17.56 -16.57
CA ILE A 130 -2.22 -18.41 -15.51
C ILE A 130 -0.85 -17.85 -15.13
N LYS A 131 -0.67 -17.47 -13.87
CA LYS A 131 0.60 -16.99 -13.31
C LYS A 131 1.57 -18.16 -13.14
N ASN A 132 2.84 -17.94 -13.48
CA ASN A 132 3.87 -18.99 -13.42
C ASN A 132 5.01 -18.66 -12.48
N HIS A 133 5.49 -17.42 -12.52
CA HIS A 133 6.60 -16.95 -11.72
C HIS A 133 6.12 -16.00 -10.63
N GLN A 134 7.02 -15.69 -9.71
CA GLN A 134 6.78 -14.66 -8.71
C GLN A 134 6.49 -13.32 -9.38
N ALA A 135 5.62 -12.53 -8.76
CA ALA A 135 5.43 -11.16 -9.18
C ALA A 135 6.74 -10.38 -9.01
N SER A 136 7.01 -9.46 -9.92
CA SER A 136 8.15 -8.55 -9.79
C SER A 136 7.63 -7.15 -9.51
N PHE A 137 8.08 -6.53 -8.43
CA PHE A 137 7.70 -5.17 -8.07
C PHE A 137 8.93 -4.44 -7.53
N LEU A 138 9.29 -3.31 -8.16
CA LEU A 138 10.48 -2.51 -7.83
C LEU A 138 11.83 -3.26 -7.93
N THR A 139 11.85 -4.46 -8.47
CA THR A 139 13.06 -5.29 -8.63
C THR A 139 13.60 -5.33 -10.05
N LYS A 140 12.75 -5.11 -11.06
CA LYS A 140 13.18 -5.12 -12.46
C LYS A 140 13.82 -3.79 -12.83
N GLU A 141 14.90 -3.89 -13.59
CA GLU A 141 15.55 -2.75 -14.24
C GLU A 141 15.06 -2.62 -15.70
N GLY A 142 15.39 -1.49 -16.34
CA GLY A 142 15.07 -1.24 -17.74
C GLY A 142 13.57 -1.10 -18.03
N HIS A 143 13.08 -1.82 -19.04
CA HIS A 143 11.75 -1.61 -19.62
C HIS A 143 10.59 -1.71 -18.61
N TYR A 144 10.73 -2.51 -17.55
CA TYR A 144 9.68 -2.69 -16.53
C TYR A 144 10.02 -2.04 -15.18
N ALA A 145 10.99 -1.14 -15.13
CA ALA A 145 11.36 -0.44 -13.90
C ALA A 145 10.14 0.25 -13.26
N GLY A 146 10.04 0.15 -11.93
CA GLY A 146 8.96 0.75 -11.14
C GLY A 146 7.60 0.06 -11.22
N ASN A 147 7.39 -0.90 -12.12
CA ASN A 147 6.07 -1.51 -12.35
C ASN A 147 5.89 -2.81 -11.56
N LEU A 148 4.65 -3.09 -11.15
CA LEU A 148 4.24 -4.45 -10.75
C LEU A 148 4.08 -5.28 -12.03
N VAL A 149 4.79 -6.40 -12.13
CA VAL A 149 4.80 -7.24 -13.34
C VAL A 149 4.40 -8.66 -13.02
N PHE A 150 3.40 -9.16 -13.74
CA PHE A 150 3.05 -10.58 -13.75
C PHE A 150 3.59 -11.26 -15.00
N GLN A 151 3.99 -12.52 -14.85
CA GLN A 151 4.48 -13.35 -15.94
C GLN A 151 3.57 -14.57 -16.12
N THR A 152 3.14 -14.80 -17.35
CA THR A 152 2.29 -15.94 -17.69
C THR A 152 3.08 -17.23 -17.83
N ARG A 153 2.38 -18.35 -17.65
CA ARG A 153 2.94 -19.68 -17.86
C ARG A 153 3.30 -19.88 -19.32
N TYR A 154 4.57 -20.24 -19.54
CA TYR A 154 5.06 -20.69 -20.84
C TYR A 154 4.74 -22.18 -21.01
N GLY A 155 4.51 -22.60 -22.26
CA GLY A 155 4.06 -23.96 -22.59
C GLY A 155 2.90 -23.92 -23.59
N THR A 156 2.47 -25.09 -24.07
CA THR A 156 1.44 -25.17 -25.12
C THR A 156 0.17 -24.40 -24.71
N PRO A 157 -0.27 -23.39 -25.50
CA PRO A 157 0.12 -23.13 -26.88
C PRO A 157 1.24 -22.08 -27.12
N ARG A 158 1.76 -21.36 -26.10
CA ARG A 158 2.75 -20.28 -26.31
C ARG A 158 4.19 -20.68 -25.95
N PRO A 159 5.16 -20.49 -26.86
CA PRO A 159 6.56 -20.84 -26.61
C PRO A 159 7.29 -19.86 -25.67
N LYS A 160 6.78 -18.62 -25.52
CA LYS A 160 7.41 -17.57 -24.72
C LYS A 160 6.45 -17.00 -23.68
N PRO A 161 6.93 -16.67 -22.47
CA PRO A 161 6.12 -16.02 -21.46
C PRO A 161 5.77 -14.59 -21.88
N VAL A 162 4.60 -14.12 -21.46
CA VAL A 162 4.18 -12.73 -21.63
C VAL A 162 4.29 -12.01 -20.29
N PHE A 163 4.86 -10.81 -20.35
CA PHE A 163 5.00 -9.92 -19.20
C PHE A 163 3.88 -8.86 -19.23
N TRP A 164 3.17 -8.74 -18.13
CA TRP A 164 2.06 -7.82 -17.95
C TRP A 164 2.41 -6.79 -16.91
N ALA A 165 2.49 -5.52 -17.30
CA ALA A 165 2.54 -4.41 -16.36
C ALA A 165 1.15 -4.22 -15.75
N ILE A 166 1.07 -4.32 -14.42
CA ILE A 166 -0.17 -4.23 -13.67
C ILE A 166 -0.34 -2.78 -13.24
N ARG A 167 -1.26 -2.07 -13.90
CA ARG A 167 -1.51 -0.65 -13.63
C ARG A 167 -2.40 -0.46 -12.42
N SER A 168 -3.40 -1.33 -12.24
CA SER A 168 -4.26 -1.31 -11.06
C SER A 168 -4.72 -2.71 -10.68
N LEU A 169 -4.88 -2.94 -9.39
CA LEU A 169 -5.46 -4.15 -8.80
C LEU A 169 -6.93 -3.88 -8.46
N ASP A 170 -7.77 -4.91 -8.55
CA ASP A 170 -9.10 -4.91 -7.93
C ASP A 170 -8.95 -4.70 -6.41
N ILE A 171 -9.88 -3.96 -5.79
CA ILE A 171 -9.89 -3.60 -4.36
C ILE A 171 -9.64 -4.82 -3.47
N LYS A 172 -10.30 -5.95 -3.73
CA LYS A 172 -10.14 -7.16 -2.91
C LYS A 172 -8.73 -7.74 -3.04
N THR A 173 -8.22 -7.83 -4.27
CA THR A 173 -6.88 -8.34 -4.54
C THR A 173 -5.81 -7.40 -4.01
N ALA A 174 -6.01 -6.08 -4.11
CA ALA A 174 -5.14 -5.06 -3.53
C ALA A 174 -5.04 -5.20 -2.01
N SER A 175 -6.18 -5.37 -1.33
CA SER A 175 -6.22 -5.62 0.11
C SER A 175 -5.47 -6.89 0.52
N LEU A 176 -5.59 -7.97 -0.27
CA LEU A 176 -4.89 -9.24 -0.06
C LEU A 176 -3.42 -9.22 -0.53
N SER A 177 -2.97 -8.13 -1.13
CA SER A 177 -1.60 -7.95 -1.63
C SER A 177 -0.85 -6.83 -0.91
N ARG A 178 -1.48 -6.24 0.12
CA ARG A 178 -0.98 -5.03 0.78
C ARG A 178 0.39 -5.27 1.38
N ASN A 179 0.59 -6.37 2.12
CA ASN A 179 1.86 -6.58 2.80
C ASN A 179 2.98 -6.82 1.78
N TYR A 180 2.72 -7.58 0.72
CA TYR A 180 3.67 -7.80 -0.37
C TYR A 180 4.13 -6.46 -0.99
N LEU A 181 3.19 -5.57 -1.33
CA LEU A 181 3.54 -4.29 -1.93
C LEU A 181 4.36 -3.42 -0.97
N GLU A 182 3.96 -3.34 0.30
CA GLU A 182 4.69 -2.58 1.32
C GLU A 182 6.08 -3.16 1.62
N HIS A 183 6.21 -4.49 1.67
CA HIS A 183 7.48 -5.17 1.81
C HIS A 183 8.49 -4.75 0.74
N TRP A 184 8.06 -4.73 -0.52
CA TRP A 184 8.93 -4.33 -1.62
C TRP A 184 9.19 -2.82 -1.68
N ARG A 185 8.23 -1.98 -1.27
CA ARG A 185 8.46 -0.53 -1.09
C ARG A 185 9.53 -0.28 -0.03
N PHE A 186 9.42 -0.94 1.12
CA PHE A 186 10.39 -0.86 2.21
C PHE A 186 11.77 -1.38 1.78
N PHE A 187 11.81 -2.53 1.09
CA PHE A 187 13.05 -3.08 0.54
C PHE A 187 13.70 -2.12 -0.47
N ASN A 188 12.92 -1.59 -1.40
CA ASN A 188 13.43 -0.65 -2.40
C ASN A 188 13.93 0.63 -1.72
N PHE A 189 13.24 1.14 -0.69
CA PHE A 189 13.73 2.28 0.10
C PHE A 189 15.15 2.01 0.65
N ILE A 190 15.36 0.88 1.32
CA ILE A 190 16.68 0.54 1.89
C ILE A 190 17.72 0.32 0.77
N LYS A 191 17.34 -0.31 -0.34
CA LYS A 191 18.22 -0.46 -1.51
C LYS A 191 18.65 0.90 -2.06
N GLN A 192 17.72 1.86 -2.19
CA GLN A 192 18.05 3.21 -2.66
C GLN A 192 18.95 3.94 -1.67
N LEU A 193 18.71 3.79 -0.36
CA LEU A 193 19.60 4.34 0.67
C LEU A 193 21.05 3.85 0.49
N HIS A 194 21.23 2.55 0.21
CA HIS A 194 22.55 2.00 -0.10
C HIS A 194 23.17 2.57 -1.38
N LEU A 195 22.37 2.76 -2.42
CA LEU A 195 22.85 3.26 -3.71
C LEU A 195 23.23 4.75 -3.64
N LEU A 196 22.52 5.53 -2.83
CA LEU A 196 22.80 6.95 -2.60
C LEU A 196 24.07 7.14 -1.76
N ASP A 197 24.30 6.28 -0.78
CA ASP A 197 25.48 6.32 0.08
C ASP A 197 26.16 4.94 0.11
N PRO A 198 26.95 4.60 -0.93
CA PRO A 198 27.67 3.34 -0.99
C PRO A 198 28.88 3.32 -0.05
N SER A 199 29.43 4.47 0.34
CA SER A 199 30.59 4.57 1.23
C SER A 199 30.22 4.34 2.70
N TYR A 200 28.96 4.57 3.10
CA TYR A 200 28.51 4.30 4.47
C TYR A 200 28.67 2.82 4.85
N PRO A 201 29.49 2.49 5.87
CA PRO A 201 29.84 1.11 6.20
C PRO A 201 28.63 0.25 6.57
N LEU A 202 28.57 -0.97 6.04
CA LEU A 202 27.47 -1.92 6.32
C LEU A 202 27.25 -2.14 7.83
N ARG A 203 28.34 -2.19 8.61
CA ARG A 203 28.29 -2.35 10.08
C ARG A 203 27.52 -1.23 10.80
N LYS A 204 27.54 0.00 10.26
CA LYS A 204 26.86 1.17 10.83
C LYS A 204 25.39 1.28 10.41
N ARG A 205 24.93 0.48 9.43
CA ARG A 205 23.56 0.47 8.92
C ARG A 205 22.61 -0.29 9.84
N THR A 206 22.43 0.28 11.03
CA THR A 206 21.58 -0.25 12.09
C THR A 206 20.11 0.13 11.86
N PRO A 207 19.15 -0.51 12.56
CA PRO A 207 17.76 -0.05 12.56
C PRO A 207 17.59 1.44 12.93
N LYS A 208 18.43 1.99 13.81
CA LYS A 208 18.40 3.42 14.17
C LYS A 208 18.75 4.30 12.96
N TYR A 209 19.78 3.93 12.21
CA TYR A 209 20.15 4.63 10.97
C TYR A 209 19.01 4.63 9.94
N ILE A 210 18.37 3.47 9.73
CA ILE A 210 17.24 3.34 8.78
C ILE A 210 16.03 4.17 9.23
N MET A 211 15.77 4.23 10.54
CA MET A 211 14.70 5.04 11.11
C MET A 211 14.92 6.53 10.82
N PHE A 212 16.13 7.05 11.03
CA PHE A 212 16.44 8.45 10.72
C PHE A 212 16.30 8.72 9.23
N ALA A 213 16.86 7.87 8.37
CA ALA A 213 16.74 8.03 6.92
C ALA A 213 15.29 8.00 6.42
N LEU A 214 14.41 7.22 7.05
CA LEU A 214 12.97 7.21 6.75
C LEU A 214 12.32 8.53 7.17
N LYS A 215 12.65 9.04 8.36
CA LYS A 215 12.11 10.30 8.87
C LYS A 215 12.53 11.47 7.97
N GLU A 216 13.83 11.56 7.64
CA GLU A 216 14.35 12.56 6.71
C GLU A 216 13.66 12.48 5.36
N ARG A 217 13.55 11.29 4.75
CA ARG A 217 12.88 11.13 3.46
C ARG A 217 11.41 11.53 3.50
N PHE A 218 10.72 11.29 4.63
CA PHE A 218 9.33 11.71 4.80
C PHE A 218 9.21 13.23 4.81
N HIS A 219 10.20 13.95 5.32
CA HIS A 219 10.22 15.42 5.33
C HIS A 219 10.65 16.04 3.99
N VAL A 220 11.34 15.31 3.11
CA VAL A 220 11.70 15.80 1.77
C VAL A 220 10.43 16.13 0.99
N ASN A 221 10.28 17.41 0.63
CA ASN A 221 9.14 17.97 -0.11
C ASN A 221 7.78 17.88 0.63
N ALA A 222 7.75 17.51 1.91
CA ALA A 222 6.50 17.37 2.66
C ALA A 222 5.71 18.68 2.78
N GLU A 223 6.38 19.81 2.68
CA GLU A 223 5.76 21.14 2.67
C GLU A 223 4.98 21.42 1.39
N HIS A 224 5.33 20.78 0.26
CA HIS A 224 4.76 21.11 -1.05
C HIS A 224 4.17 19.90 -1.76
N HIS A 225 3.87 18.81 -1.05
CA HIS A 225 3.39 17.59 -1.68
C HIS A 225 2.32 16.88 -0.84
N ARG A 226 1.19 16.55 -1.47
CA ARG A 226 0.05 15.83 -0.90
C ARG A 226 -0.06 14.45 -1.55
N HIS A 227 -0.03 13.41 -0.74
CA HIS A 227 -0.13 12.03 -1.24
C HIS A 227 -1.58 11.59 -1.52
N ASP A 228 -2.54 12.09 -0.74
CA ASP A 228 -3.96 11.74 -0.87
C ASP A 228 -4.75 13.02 -1.20
N PHE A 229 -5.14 13.19 -2.46
CA PHE A 229 -5.90 14.33 -2.97
C PHE A 229 -6.85 13.87 -4.10
N ASP A 230 -7.90 14.63 -4.32
CA ASP A 230 -8.76 14.51 -5.51
C ASP A 230 -8.42 15.64 -6.48
N PRO A 231 -7.81 15.36 -7.64
CA PRO A 231 -7.40 16.39 -8.59
C PRO A 231 -8.58 17.24 -9.12
N ASN A 232 -9.83 16.78 -8.94
CA ASN A 232 -11.01 17.54 -9.36
C ASN A 232 -11.56 18.45 -8.26
N LEU A 233 -11.20 18.21 -6.99
CA LEU A 233 -11.70 18.96 -5.83
C LEU A 233 -10.63 19.88 -5.22
N ASP A 234 -9.36 19.45 -5.24
CA ASP A 234 -8.25 20.16 -4.62
C ASP A 234 -7.58 21.13 -5.61
N SER A 235 -8.08 22.38 -5.69
CA SER A 235 -7.63 23.39 -6.68
C SER A 235 -6.19 23.90 -6.51
N ASP A 236 -5.61 23.68 -5.33
CA ASP A 236 -4.26 24.07 -4.96
C ASP A 236 -3.22 22.97 -5.25
N VAL A 237 -3.65 21.79 -5.69
CA VAL A 237 -2.81 20.61 -5.95
C VAL A 237 -2.76 20.31 -7.46
N ASP A 238 -1.58 20.02 -8.00
CA ASP A 238 -1.44 19.57 -9.39
C ASP A 238 -1.72 18.05 -9.57
N GLU A 239 -1.61 17.53 -10.80
CA GLU A 239 -1.88 16.11 -11.08
C GLU A 239 -0.89 15.15 -10.39
N GLU A 240 0.27 15.66 -10.00
CA GLU A 240 1.33 14.93 -9.33
C GLU A 240 1.26 15.02 -7.80
N GLY A 241 0.41 15.90 -7.25
CA GLY A 241 0.25 16.10 -5.83
C GLY A 241 1.02 17.29 -5.28
N TYR A 242 1.69 18.09 -6.10
CA TYR A 242 2.38 19.28 -5.61
C TYR A 242 1.40 20.40 -5.28
N THR A 243 1.57 20.98 -4.10
CA THR A 243 0.70 22.06 -3.62
C THR A 243 1.33 23.42 -3.97
N LYS A 244 0.50 24.36 -4.43
CA LYS A 244 0.94 25.75 -4.69
C LYS A 244 1.29 26.49 -3.41
N ILE A 245 0.63 26.11 -2.31
CA ILE A 245 0.78 26.71 -0.99
C ILE A 245 1.60 25.74 -0.12
N PRO A 246 2.58 26.24 0.65
CA PRO A 246 3.30 25.41 1.60
C PRO A 246 2.36 24.94 2.71
N ARG A 247 2.50 23.67 3.09
CA ARG A 247 1.73 22.99 4.13
C ARG A 247 2.59 22.74 5.33
N HIS A 248 1.96 22.58 6.49
CA HIS A 248 2.68 22.11 7.67
C HIS A 248 2.91 20.60 7.53
N PRO A 249 4.18 20.13 7.41
CA PRO A 249 4.42 18.71 7.32
C PRO A 249 4.00 18.04 8.63
N ARG A 250 3.29 16.91 8.54
CA ARG A 250 2.90 16.14 9.72
C ARG A 250 4.14 15.70 10.49
N HIS A 251 4.16 15.95 11.80
CA HIS A 251 5.21 15.40 12.64
C HIS A 251 5.17 13.86 12.62
N LEU A 252 6.33 13.25 12.35
CA LEU A 252 6.49 11.80 12.31
C LEU A 252 7.29 11.32 13.54
N SER A 253 6.59 10.78 14.53
CA SER A 253 7.23 10.27 15.74
C SER A 253 8.15 9.07 15.44
N ARG A 254 9.24 8.93 16.22
CA ARG A 254 10.16 7.77 16.10
C ARG A 254 9.43 6.44 16.30
N ALA A 255 8.45 6.40 17.20
CA ALA A 255 7.65 5.21 17.47
C ALA A 255 6.82 4.76 16.25
N GLU A 256 6.27 5.72 15.51
CA GLU A 256 5.52 5.43 14.28
C GLU A 256 6.43 4.83 13.20
N VAL A 257 7.61 5.42 12.97
CA VAL A 257 8.61 4.89 12.01
C VAL A 257 9.05 3.48 12.41
N TYR A 258 9.35 3.26 13.70
CA TYR A 258 9.66 1.92 14.18
C TYR A 258 8.48 0.96 14.05
N GLY A 259 7.24 1.43 14.15
CA GLY A 259 6.03 0.65 13.87
C GLY A 259 5.99 0.14 12.44
N VAL A 260 6.23 1.03 11.47
CA VAL A 260 6.34 0.67 10.05
C VAL A 260 7.47 -0.34 9.84
N MET A 261 8.67 -0.07 10.35
CA MET A 261 9.80 -0.99 10.24
C MET A 261 9.50 -2.36 10.88
N ALA A 262 8.92 -2.38 12.08
CA ALA A 262 8.57 -3.60 12.82
C ALA A 262 7.54 -4.46 12.07
N SER A 263 6.66 -3.83 11.29
CA SER A 263 5.67 -4.54 10.48
C SER A 263 6.32 -5.37 9.35
N HIS A 264 7.47 -4.92 8.84
CA HIS A 264 8.20 -5.55 7.74
C HIS A 264 9.48 -6.28 8.16
N ALA A 265 9.88 -6.16 9.43
CA ALA A 265 11.21 -6.57 9.91
C ALA A 265 11.55 -8.03 9.63
N GLU A 266 10.62 -8.95 9.93
CA GLU A 266 10.82 -10.39 9.74
C GLU A 266 10.89 -10.78 8.26
N TRP A 267 10.03 -10.20 7.42
CA TRP A 267 10.06 -10.44 5.97
C TRP A 267 11.36 -9.90 5.37
N PHE A 268 11.76 -8.70 5.76
CA PHE A 268 13.00 -8.09 5.27
C PHE A 268 14.22 -8.90 5.70
N LEU A 269 14.25 -9.40 6.94
CA LEU A 269 15.29 -10.33 7.40
C LEU A 269 15.33 -11.59 6.53
N ALA A 270 14.18 -12.20 6.25
CA ALA A 270 14.11 -13.37 5.38
C ALA A 270 14.66 -13.06 3.98
N GLN A 271 14.34 -11.89 3.41
CA GLN A 271 14.84 -11.43 2.11
C GLN A 271 16.36 -11.27 2.10
N GLN A 272 16.94 -10.66 3.13
CA GLN A 272 18.39 -10.51 3.27
C GLN A 272 19.11 -11.87 3.47
N LEU A 273 18.44 -12.82 4.14
CA LEU A 273 18.98 -14.15 4.39
C LEU A 273 18.80 -15.13 3.21
N ALA A 274 17.78 -14.95 2.37
CA ALA A 274 17.47 -15.83 1.25
C ALA A 274 18.56 -15.80 0.18
N THR A 275 19.14 -14.63 -0.09
CA THR A 275 20.24 -14.46 -1.03
C THR A 275 21.58 -14.74 -0.34
N SER A 276 22.36 -15.70 -0.85
CA SER A 276 23.72 -15.96 -0.35
C SER A 276 24.72 -14.85 -0.70
N HIS A 277 24.45 -14.08 -1.76
CA HIS A 277 25.37 -13.08 -2.27
C HIS A 277 25.43 -11.83 -1.37
N THR A 278 26.63 -11.35 -1.07
CA THR A 278 26.87 -10.21 -0.19
C THR A 278 26.43 -8.87 -0.78
N SER A 279 26.40 -8.73 -2.11
CA SER A 279 25.90 -7.51 -2.78
C SER A 279 24.40 -7.25 -2.58
N HIS A 280 23.66 -8.23 -2.07
CA HIS A 280 22.25 -8.08 -1.72
C HIS A 280 22.02 -7.80 -0.23
N THR A 281 23.11 -7.68 0.54
CA THR A 281 23.06 -7.30 1.95
C THR A 281 23.14 -5.78 2.08
N TYR A 282 22.06 -5.15 2.57
CA TYR A 282 21.93 -3.70 2.66
C TYR A 282 22.01 -3.16 4.09
N VAL A 283 21.87 -4.03 5.09
CA VAL A 283 21.83 -3.66 6.50
C VAL A 283 22.80 -4.49 7.32
N ASN A 284 23.14 -4.02 8.52
CA ASN A 284 23.80 -4.86 9.51
C ASN A 284 22.82 -5.96 9.98
N ILE A 285 22.93 -7.15 9.38
CA ILE A 285 22.02 -8.28 9.60
C ILE A 285 21.94 -8.66 11.09
N LYS A 286 23.05 -8.58 11.84
CA LYS A 286 23.08 -8.90 13.28
C LYS A 286 22.20 -7.95 14.08
N THR A 287 22.38 -6.63 13.90
CA THR A 287 21.55 -5.63 14.58
C THR A 287 20.09 -5.66 14.13
N TRP A 288 19.83 -6.03 12.86
CA TRP A 288 18.48 -6.20 12.35
C TRP A 288 17.78 -7.43 12.96
N TYR A 289 18.51 -8.53 13.12
CA TYR A 289 18.04 -9.73 13.82
C TYR A 289 17.66 -9.41 15.27
N GLU A 290 18.53 -8.71 16.01
CA GLU A 290 18.24 -8.25 17.37
C GLU A 290 16.99 -7.36 17.44
N PHE A 291 16.80 -6.49 16.45
CA PHE A 291 15.58 -5.69 16.33
C PHE A 291 14.34 -6.55 16.12
N CYS A 292 14.41 -7.57 15.27
CA CYS A 292 13.31 -8.51 15.08
C CYS A 292 12.97 -9.27 16.39
N LEU A 293 13.97 -9.65 17.19
CA LEU A 293 13.74 -10.28 18.50
C LEU A 293 12.99 -9.34 19.46
N LYS A 294 13.39 -8.06 19.53
CA LYS A 294 12.70 -7.04 20.33
C LYS A 294 11.25 -6.87 19.88
N VAL A 295 11.02 -6.82 18.57
CA VAL A 295 9.69 -6.74 17.96
C VAL A 295 8.82 -7.94 18.34
N GLN A 296 9.37 -9.16 18.31
CA GLN A 296 8.65 -10.38 18.71
C GLN A 296 8.28 -10.37 20.21
N GLN A 297 9.18 -9.91 21.09
CA GLN A 297 8.91 -9.77 22.53
C GLN A 297 7.75 -8.80 22.81
N VAL A 298 7.70 -7.68 22.09
CA VAL A 298 6.60 -6.70 22.19
C VAL A 298 5.29 -7.29 21.67
N LYS A 299 5.29 -7.99 20.53
CA LYS A 299 4.10 -8.69 20.01
C LYS A 299 3.56 -9.73 21.00
N ALA A 300 4.43 -10.53 21.60
CA ALA A 300 4.04 -11.54 22.57
C ALA A 300 3.42 -10.92 23.83
N SER A 301 3.97 -9.80 24.29
CA SER A 301 3.44 -9.05 25.44
C SER A 301 2.05 -8.47 25.14
N LYS A 302 1.85 -7.89 23.94
CA LYS A 302 0.55 -7.35 23.51
C LYS A 302 -0.51 -8.43 23.32
N ARG A 303 -0.16 -9.59 22.75
CA ARG A 303 -1.12 -10.72 22.60
C ARG A 303 -1.66 -11.21 23.95
N LYS A 304 -0.84 -11.15 25.01
CA LYS A 304 -1.26 -11.51 26.35
C LYS A 304 -2.20 -10.47 26.97
N SER A 305 -1.98 -9.19 26.71
CA SER A 305 -2.83 -8.11 27.23
C SER A 305 -4.10 -7.87 26.41
N GLN A 306 -4.07 -8.15 25.10
CA GLN A 306 -5.19 -8.00 24.17
C GLN A 306 -5.70 -9.38 23.71
N ARG A 307 -6.20 -10.19 24.65
CA ARG A 307 -6.80 -11.50 24.32
C ARG A 307 -7.96 -11.44 23.29
N GLU A 308 -8.47 -10.25 22.99
CA GLU A 308 -9.64 -10.07 22.10
C GLU A 308 -9.35 -9.31 20.79
N ARG A 309 -8.16 -8.72 20.60
CA ARG A 309 -7.84 -7.99 19.36
C ARG A 309 -6.70 -8.63 18.59
N LYS A 310 -7.00 -9.08 17.37
CA LYS A 310 -6.01 -9.52 16.39
C LYS A 310 -5.16 -8.30 16.03
N TRP A 311 -3.86 -8.38 16.30
CA TRP A 311 -2.91 -7.33 15.95
C TRP A 311 -3.08 -6.96 14.48
N MET A 312 -3.44 -5.71 14.21
CA MET A 312 -3.71 -5.22 12.87
C MET A 312 -2.50 -4.43 12.36
N TRP A 313 -2.42 -4.34 11.03
CA TRP A 313 -1.46 -3.47 10.37
C TRP A 313 -1.67 -2.01 10.83
N GLY A 314 -0.58 -1.32 11.20
CA GLY A 314 -0.63 0.06 11.72
C GLY A 314 -0.69 0.18 13.26
N ASP A 315 -0.75 -0.92 14.01
CA ASP A 315 -0.72 -0.86 15.47
C ASP A 315 0.66 -0.37 15.97
N LEU A 316 0.67 0.81 16.60
CA LEU A 316 1.87 1.51 17.09
C LEU A 316 2.84 0.56 17.83
N TYR A 317 4.09 0.51 17.37
CA TYR A 317 5.17 -0.10 18.14
C TYR A 317 5.56 0.85 19.26
N ILE A 318 5.33 0.44 20.50
CA ILE A 318 5.74 1.22 21.68
C ILE A 318 7.00 0.53 22.21
N PRO A 319 8.20 1.12 22.09
CA PRO A 319 9.39 0.55 22.68
C PRO A 319 9.19 0.38 24.20
N PRO A 320 9.66 -0.71 24.82
CA PRO A 320 9.51 -0.89 26.25
C PRO A 320 10.26 0.22 27.01
N SER A 321 9.52 1.01 27.78
CA SER A 321 10.05 2.03 28.71
C SER A 321 11.14 1.44 29.60
N GLU A 322 12.20 2.19 29.90
CA GLU A 322 13.36 1.70 30.67
C GLU A 322 12.98 1.04 32.00
N LYS A 323 11.99 1.60 32.71
CA LYS A 323 11.45 1.07 33.97
C LYS A 323 10.80 -0.33 33.85
N LYS A 324 10.32 -0.72 32.66
CA LYS A 324 9.74 -2.06 32.38
C LYS A 324 10.80 -3.06 31.90
N LYS A 325 11.97 -2.61 31.43
CA LYS A 325 13.09 -3.50 31.04
C LYS A 325 13.56 -4.32 32.25
N THR A 326 13.65 -3.70 33.42
CA THR A 326 14.15 -4.33 34.66
C THR A 326 13.27 -5.48 35.16
N ILE A 327 11.95 -5.39 34.99
CA ILE A 327 10.99 -6.43 35.45
C ILE A 327 10.90 -7.58 34.43
N ALA A 328 10.92 -7.27 33.12
CA ALA A 328 10.91 -8.28 32.07
C ALA A 328 12.23 -9.08 32.00
N GLN A 329 13.38 -8.41 32.13
CA GLN A 329 14.70 -9.04 32.14
C GLN A 329 14.90 -9.98 33.34
N LYS A 330 14.33 -9.64 34.51
CA LYS A 330 14.50 -10.46 35.74
C LYS A 330 13.72 -11.80 35.71
N LYS A 331 12.67 -11.90 34.88
CA LYS A 331 11.89 -13.15 34.68
C LYS A 331 12.36 -13.98 33.49
N GLN A 332 13.17 -13.42 32.60
CA GLN A 332 13.69 -14.08 31.41
C GLN A 332 15.09 -14.68 31.68
N ARG A 333 15.17 -15.55 32.69
CA ARG A 333 16.31 -16.45 32.84
C ARG A 333 16.29 -17.47 31.71
N LEU A 334 17.13 -17.27 30.69
CA LEU A 334 17.85 -18.28 29.90
C LEU A 334 17.08 -19.50 29.34
N SER A 335 15.77 -19.41 29.12
CA SER A 335 15.04 -20.45 28.39
C SER A 335 15.15 -20.18 26.88
N GLU A 336 16.13 -20.81 26.24
CA GLU A 336 16.36 -20.93 24.79
C GLU A 336 16.51 -19.59 24.02
N PRO A 337 17.47 -19.50 23.08
CA PRO A 337 17.54 -18.32 22.20
C PRO A 337 16.21 -18.22 21.45
N ALA A 338 15.46 -17.14 21.70
CA ALA A 338 14.20 -16.89 21.03
C ALA A 338 14.44 -16.97 19.52
N ASN A 339 13.96 -18.03 18.88
CA ASN A 339 14.21 -18.28 17.47
C ASN A 339 13.09 -17.62 16.65
N ILE A 340 13.49 -16.84 15.64
CA ILE A 340 12.55 -16.19 14.74
C ILE A 340 12.15 -17.21 13.68
N ASP A 341 10.88 -17.61 13.69
CA ASP A 341 10.34 -18.50 12.67
C ASP A 341 10.13 -17.76 11.34
N LEU A 342 11.01 -18.03 10.38
CA LEU A 342 10.95 -17.51 9.01
C LEU A 342 10.33 -18.50 8.02
N SER A 343 9.85 -19.67 8.47
CA SER A 343 9.31 -20.74 7.60
C SER A 343 8.11 -20.29 6.75
N ARG A 344 7.33 -19.32 7.25
CA ARG A 344 6.21 -18.70 6.52
C ARG A 344 6.61 -18.01 5.21
N PHE A 345 7.90 -17.66 5.05
CA PHE A 345 8.42 -17.01 3.84
C PHE A 345 8.98 -17.99 2.81
N GLY A 346 8.72 -19.28 2.99
CA GLY A 346 9.17 -20.37 2.13
C GLY A 346 10.29 -21.19 2.77
N THR A 347 10.87 -22.09 1.97
CA THR A 347 11.94 -22.98 2.39
C THR A 347 13.26 -22.57 1.74
N VAL A 348 14.33 -22.67 2.53
CA VAL A 348 15.71 -22.48 2.08
C VAL A 348 16.49 -23.78 2.26
N PRO A 349 17.45 -24.09 1.37
CA PRO A 349 18.38 -25.20 1.61
C PRO A 349 19.12 -25.01 2.94
N GLY A 350 19.10 -26.03 3.81
CA GLY A 350 19.71 -26.01 5.13
C GLY A 350 18.83 -25.43 6.26
N GLY A 351 17.60 -24.99 5.97
CA GLY A 351 16.72 -24.39 6.97
C GLY A 351 17.04 -22.93 7.27
N TRP A 352 16.10 -22.22 7.87
CA TRP A 352 16.27 -20.82 8.23
C TRP A 352 17.18 -20.67 9.45
N GLU A 353 17.13 -21.64 10.36
CA GLU A 353 17.87 -21.71 11.61
C GLU A 353 19.37 -21.68 11.35
N ALA A 354 19.86 -22.53 10.44
CA ALA A 354 21.27 -22.57 10.06
C ALA A 354 21.74 -21.26 9.39
N ARG A 355 20.85 -20.56 8.67
CA ARG A 355 21.18 -19.26 8.06
C ARG A 355 21.22 -18.15 9.10
N ILE A 356 20.30 -18.14 10.05
CA ILE A 356 20.29 -17.21 11.18
C ILE A 356 21.54 -17.40 12.01
N GLU A 357 21.85 -18.64 12.39
CA GLU A 357 23.05 -18.96 13.17
C GLU A 357 24.32 -18.49 12.43
N ARG A 358 24.46 -18.83 11.16
CA ARG A 358 25.65 -18.45 10.36
C ARG A 358 25.78 -16.95 10.11
N ARG A 359 24.69 -16.25 9.77
CA ARG A 359 24.75 -14.86 9.26
C ARG A 359 24.31 -13.79 10.26
N CYS A 360 23.59 -14.16 11.31
CA CYS A 360 23.13 -13.22 12.34
C CYS A 360 23.92 -13.38 13.64
N ILE A 361 24.17 -14.63 14.07
CA ILE A 361 24.76 -14.92 15.39
C ILE A 361 26.28 -15.00 15.29
N ASN A 362 26.77 -15.90 14.44
CA ASN A 362 28.20 -16.22 14.29
C ASN A 362 28.91 -15.33 13.25
N TYR A 363 28.20 -14.36 12.68
CA TYR A 363 28.78 -13.47 11.68
C TYR A 363 29.59 -12.37 12.38
N GLU A 364 30.88 -12.37 12.13
CA GLU A 364 31.80 -11.31 12.49
C GLU A 364 32.01 -10.43 11.25
N PHE A 365 31.82 -9.12 11.41
CA PHE A 365 32.21 -8.19 10.35
C PHE A 365 33.74 -8.22 10.27
N PRO A 366 34.32 -8.30 9.06
CA PRO A 366 35.76 -8.11 8.92
C PRO A 366 36.14 -6.80 9.59
N ASP A 367 37.19 -6.81 10.42
CA ASP A 367 37.77 -5.61 11.01
C ASP A 367 38.31 -4.73 9.87
N VAL A 368 37.43 -3.91 9.31
CA VAL A 368 37.84 -2.83 8.42
C VAL A 368 38.43 -1.79 9.35
N LEU A 369 39.77 -1.73 9.37
CA LEU A 369 40.57 -0.71 10.03
C LEU A 369 39.81 0.61 9.96
N ASP A 370 39.40 1.10 11.14
CA ASP A 370 38.63 2.31 11.27
C ASP A 370 39.42 3.46 10.66
N ASP A 371 39.08 3.82 9.42
CA ASP A 371 39.55 5.04 8.79
C ASP A 371 38.93 6.18 9.61
N GLU A 372 39.74 6.80 10.48
CA GLU A 372 39.37 7.76 11.54
C GLU A 372 38.77 9.09 11.02
N GLY A 373 38.25 9.12 9.79
CA GLY A 373 37.83 10.35 9.10
C GLY A 373 36.32 10.63 9.05
N TYR A 374 35.44 9.82 9.65
CA TYR A 374 34.00 10.08 9.54
C TYR A 374 33.56 11.12 10.59
N PRO A 375 33.08 12.32 10.18
CA PRO A 375 32.69 13.38 11.10
C PRO A 375 31.59 12.88 12.04
N GLY A 376 31.79 13.13 13.33
CA GLY A 376 30.92 12.67 14.41
C GLY A 376 29.46 13.06 14.20
N GLU A 377 28.56 12.23 14.73
CA GLU A 377 27.11 12.47 14.79
C GLU A 377 26.83 13.94 15.11
N ALA A 378 26.32 14.70 14.15
CA ALA A 378 25.85 16.05 14.40
C ALA A 378 24.73 15.94 15.44
N GLN A 379 24.96 16.49 16.63
CA GLN A 379 23.89 16.73 17.59
C GLN A 379 22.90 17.67 16.91
N GLU A 380 21.66 17.20 16.72
CA GLU A 380 20.53 18.02 16.30
C GLU A 380 20.39 19.17 17.30
N LEU A 381 20.90 20.35 16.95
CA LEU A 381 20.54 21.60 17.58
C LEU A 381 19.15 21.95 17.06
N GLU A 382 18.13 21.83 17.91
CA GLU A 382 16.81 22.37 17.65
C GLU A 382 16.96 23.89 17.42
N HIS A 383 16.92 24.30 16.15
CA HIS A 383 16.93 25.70 15.79
C HIS A 383 15.58 26.32 16.20
N GLU A 384 15.59 27.18 17.22
CA GLU A 384 14.46 28.05 17.52
C GLU A 384 14.19 28.96 16.30
N ASP A 385 12.98 28.86 15.76
CA ASP A 385 12.56 29.52 14.52
C ASP A 385 12.31 31.02 14.79
N VAL A 386 13.26 31.88 14.40
CA VAL A 386 13.23 33.36 14.65
C VAL A 386 12.48 34.13 13.55
N HIS A 387 12.02 33.47 12.49
CA HIS A 387 11.34 34.14 11.37
C HIS A 387 9.81 34.05 11.51
N GLY A 388 9.13 35.18 11.32
CA GLY A 388 7.69 35.32 11.52
C GLY A 388 6.88 34.21 10.82
N ARG A 389 5.92 33.64 11.56
CA ARG A 389 5.18 32.44 11.17
C ARG A 389 4.52 32.61 9.79
N PRO A 390 4.87 31.79 8.79
CA PRO A 390 4.09 31.68 7.58
C PRO A 390 2.64 31.27 7.92
N ILE A 391 1.67 31.79 7.17
CA ILE A 391 0.27 31.37 7.28
C ILE A 391 0.15 30.07 6.49
N TYR A 392 -0.14 28.97 7.18
CA TYR A 392 -0.31 27.64 6.60
C TYR A 392 -1.80 27.31 6.47
N ASP A 393 -2.17 26.61 5.39
CA ASP A 393 -3.48 26.01 5.27
C ASP A 393 -3.51 24.69 6.07
N ASN A 394 -4.53 24.51 6.91
CA ASN A 394 -4.65 23.35 7.77
C ASN A 394 -5.46 22.25 7.06
N ASP A 395 -4.86 21.07 6.92
CA ASP A 395 -5.44 19.90 6.24
C ASP A 395 -6.65 19.25 6.93
N MET A 396 -7.06 19.84 8.05
CA MET A 396 -8.24 19.43 8.81
C MET A 396 -9.23 20.59 8.75
N PRO A 397 -10.45 20.40 8.22
CA PRO A 397 -11.48 21.44 8.14
C PRO A 397 -12.08 21.80 9.51
N PHE A 398 -11.27 21.80 10.58
CA PHE A 398 -11.64 22.26 11.90
C PHE A 398 -11.13 23.69 12.10
N GLU A 399 -11.90 24.65 11.57
CA GLU A 399 -11.75 26.05 11.98
C GLU A 399 -12.16 26.18 13.46
N GLY A 400 -11.18 26.23 14.37
CA GLY A 400 -11.46 26.61 15.76
C GLY A 400 -10.54 26.08 16.86
N ALA A 401 -9.53 25.27 16.57
CA ALA A 401 -8.56 24.87 17.60
C ALA A 401 -7.18 25.42 17.26
N SER A 402 -6.84 26.57 17.85
CA SER A 402 -5.43 26.93 18.06
C SER A 402 -4.85 25.93 19.05
N THR A 403 -4.35 24.80 18.57
CA THR A 403 -3.49 23.94 19.39
C THR A 403 -2.23 24.74 19.73
N PRO A 404 -1.88 24.91 21.02
CA PRO A 404 -0.62 25.55 21.39
C PRO A 404 0.54 24.75 20.78
N PRO A 405 1.70 25.39 20.53
CA PRO A 405 2.85 24.73 19.94
C PRO A 405 3.20 23.49 20.78
N ASP A 406 3.13 22.32 20.16
CA ASP A 406 3.50 21.04 20.76
C ASP A 406 4.95 21.14 21.20
N SER A 407 5.13 21.29 22.51
CA SER A 407 6.41 21.15 23.19
C SER A 407 6.80 19.68 23.09
N ASP A 408 7.99 19.38 22.56
CA ASP A 408 8.64 18.06 22.51
C ASP A 408 9.00 17.57 23.93
N SER A 409 8.00 17.51 24.80
CA SER A 409 8.07 16.84 26.08
C SER A 409 7.66 15.39 25.87
N ASP A 410 8.65 14.51 25.75
CA ASP A 410 8.60 13.13 26.26
C ASP A 410 8.34 13.08 27.80
N SER A 411 7.96 14.22 28.41
CA SER A 411 7.45 14.31 29.77
C SER A 411 6.00 13.86 29.76
N ASP A 412 5.79 12.65 30.29
CA ASP A 412 4.50 12.13 30.79
C ASP A 412 3.86 13.20 31.71
N SER A 413 3.23 14.22 31.14
CA SER A 413 2.35 15.10 31.88
C SER A 413 1.11 14.28 32.15
N ASP A 414 0.94 13.93 33.43
CA ASP A 414 -0.28 13.39 33.99
C ASP A 414 -1.43 14.28 33.51
N VAL A 415 -2.12 13.85 32.45
CA VAL A 415 -3.40 14.43 32.06
C VAL A 415 -4.25 14.32 33.31
N ASP A 416 -4.63 15.45 33.89
CA ASP A 416 -5.44 15.48 35.10
C ASP A 416 -6.79 14.82 34.78
N LEU A 417 -6.86 13.51 35.08
CA LEU A 417 -8.01 12.65 34.80
C LEU A 417 -9.23 13.06 35.62
N GLN A 418 -9.14 14.07 36.49
CA GLN A 418 -10.27 14.58 37.26
C GLN A 418 -11.43 15.05 36.36
N GLY A 419 -11.17 15.51 35.14
CA GLY A 419 -12.23 15.90 34.19
C GLY A 419 -12.89 14.74 33.42
N VAL A 420 -12.21 13.59 33.27
CA VAL A 420 -12.73 12.47 32.47
C VAL A 420 -13.92 11.79 33.17
N GLY A 421 -14.00 11.89 34.50
CA GLY A 421 -15.14 11.43 35.29
C GLY A 421 -16.44 12.21 35.05
N THR A 422 -16.36 13.43 34.52
CA THR A 422 -17.55 14.25 34.21
C THR A 422 -18.13 14.02 32.82
N ILE A 423 -17.43 13.32 31.93
CA ILE A 423 -17.95 13.03 30.59
C ILE A 423 -18.97 11.89 30.71
N PRO A 424 -20.27 12.12 30.40
CA PRO A 424 -21.26 11.07 30.44
C PRO A 424 -20.83 9.89 29.58
N ARG A 425 -20.84 8.68 30.17
CA ARG A 425 -20.33 7.46 29.51
C ARG A 425 -20.93 7.22 28.13
N TRP A 426 -22.16 7.66 27.88
CA TRP A 426 -22.84 7.47 26.60
C TRP A 426 -22.22 8.24 25.43
N LEU A 427 -21.45 9.31 25.68
CA LEU A 427 -20.68 10.01 24.63
C LEU A 427 -19.50 9.17 24.09
N MET A 428 -19.05 8.18 24.86
CA MET A 428 -17.99 7.26 24.46
C MET A 428 -18.49 6.09 23.60
N TYR A 429 -19.80 5.97 23.39
CA TYR A 429 -20.41 4.92 22.60
C TYR A 429 -21.16 5.52 21.41
N MET A 430 -20.92 4.96 20.22
CA MET A 430 -21.64 5.38 19.02
C MET A 430 -23.15 5.11 19.22
N PRO A 431 -24.03 6.09 18.95
CA PRO A 431 -25.47 5.90 19.12
C PRO A 431 -25.93 4.74 18.21
N VAL A 432 -26.59 3.75 18.81
CA VAL A 432 -27.17 2.61 18.08
C VAL A 432 -28.61 2.95 17.73
N LEU A 433 -28.95 2.90 16.45
CA LEU A 433 -30.31 3.01 15.94
C LEU A 433 -30.79 1.64 15.47
N TYR A 434 -31.90 1.15 16.00
CA TYR A 434 -32.49 -0.09 15.54
C TYR A 434 -33.37 0.15 14.30
N PRO A 435 -33.50 -0.82 13.37
CA PRO A 435 -34.38 -0.68 12.21
C PRO A 435 -35.81 -0.34 12.63
N GLY A 436 -36.38 0.71 12.04
CA GLY A 436 -37.73 1.21 12.36
C GLY A 436 -37.79 2.17 13.55
N GLN A 437 -36.67 2.46 14.22
CA GLN A 437 -36.63 3.42 15.32
C GLN A 437 -36.60 4.85 14.77
N THR A 438 -37.66 5.61 15.06
CA THR A 438 -37.85 6.99 14.60
C THR A 438 -37.39 8.03 15.61
N LYS A 439 -37.05 7.59 16.82
CA LYS A 439 -36.66 8.44 17.94
C LYS A 439 -35.44 7.85 18.64
N TRP A 440 -34.36 8.61 18.73
CA TRP A 440 -33.22 8.26 19.56
C TRP A 440 -33.46 8.76 20.99
N CYS A 441 -33.26 7.91 21.99
CA CYS A 441 -33.33 8.30 23.40
C CYS A 441 -31.93 8.20 24.01
N CYS A 442 -31.57 9.15 24.87
CA CYS A 442 -30.33 9.04 25.61
C CYS A 442 -30.31 7.71 26.41
N PRO A 443 -29.23 6.91 26.33
CA PRO A 443 -29.18 5.63 27.04
C PRO A 443 -28.99 5.79 28.55
N ASP A 444 -28.72 7.00 29.05
CA ASP A 444 -28.70 7.30 30.48
C ASP A 444 -30.13 7.39 31.03
N ARG A 445 -30.45 6.57 32.04
CA ARG A 445 -31.79 6.52 32.67
C ARG A 445 -32.20 7.82 33.34
N ALA A 446 -31.24 8.64 33.77
CA ALA A 446 -31.50 9.95 34.35
C ALA A 446 -31.72 11.05 33.29
N CYS A 447 -31.32 10.80 32.04
CA CYS A 447 -31.42 11.76 30.96
C CYS A 447 -32.73 11.57 30.18
N GLN A 448 -33.66 12.52 30.31
CA GLN A 448 -34.92 12.49 29.56
C GLN A 448 -34.79 13.02 28.12
N TYR A 449 -33.56 13.29 27.67
CA TYR A 449 -33.32 13.81 26.32
C TYR A 449 -33.63 12.74 25.26
N SER A 450 -34.41 13.15 24.27
CA SER A 450 -34.74 12.30 23.13
C SER A 450 -34.79 13.14 21.87
N LEU A 451 -34.21 12.62 20.80
CA LEU A 451 -34.16 13.23 19.47
C LEU A 451 -35.18 12.51 18.58
N ASP A 452 -36.20 13.22 18.13
CA ASP A 452 -37.10 12.72 17.08
C ASP A 452 -36.41 12.89 15.72
N LEU A 453 -36.13 11.78 15.03
CA LEU A 453 -35.42 11.77 13.76
C LEU A 453 -36.30 12.19 12.58
N TRP A 454 -37.63 12.18 12.75
CA TRP A 454 -38.58 12.65 11.72
C TRP A 454 -38.88 14.13 11.86
N GLY A 455 -38.83 14.62 13.09
CA GLY A 455 -39.10 16.00 13.46
C GLY A 455 -37.84 16.80 13.77
N ILE A 456 -36.68 16.46 13.21
CA ILE A 456 -35.48 17.28 13.33
C ILE A 456 -35.81 18.62 12.66
N LYS A 457 -36.29 19.58 13.46
CA LYS A 457 -36.47 20.96 13.01
C LYS A 457 -35.14 21.39 12.44
N GLU A 458 -35.15 21.89 11.21
CA GLU A 458 -33.97 22.53 10.63
C GLU A 458 -33.39 23.46 11.67
N SER A 459 -32.16 23.16 12.06
CA SER A 459 -31.48 23.90 13.10
C SER A 459 -31.39 25.36 12.63
N SER A 460 -32.14 26.24 13.28
CA SER A 460 -32.04 27.69 13.06
C SER A 460 -30.68 28.25 13.50
N ARG A 461 -29.79 27.41 14.06
CA ARG A 461 -28.39 27.77 14.25
C ARG A 461 -27.62 27.81 12.93
N PHE A 462 -28.03 27.08 11.90
CA PHE A 462 -27.34 27.10 10.59
C PHE A 462 -27.94 28.11 9.59
N SER A 463 -28.98 28.85 9.97
CA SER A 463 -29.46 30.02 9.22
C SER A 463 -28.68 31.30 9.52
N ASP A 464 -27.74 31.26 10.47
CA ASP A 464 -26.78 32.33 10.71
C ASP A 464 -25.75 32.31 9.55
N PRO A 465 -25.52 33.43 8.83
CA PRO A 465 -24.65 33.50 7.65
C PRO A 465 -23.25 32.92 7.87
N LYS A 466 -22.77 32.94 9.11
CA LYS A 466 -21.46 32.38 9.48
C LYS A 466 -21.36 30.85 9.34
N TYR A 467 -22.46 30.15 9.09
CA TYR A 467 -22.47 28.70 8.85
C TYR A 467 -22.93 28.31 7.45
N ASN A 468 -23.01 29.27 6.51
CA ASN A 468 -23.39 28.99 5.12
C ASN A 468 -22.42 28.02 4.42
N PHE A 469 -21.15 27.95 4.85
CA PHE A 469 -20.16 27.02 4.30
C PHE A 469 -20.50 25.53 4.55
N LEU A 470 -21.44 25.24 5.46
CA LEU A 470 -21.93 23.87 5.73
C LEU A 470 -23.12 23.49 4.84
N ARG A 471 -23.66 24.42 4.04
CA ARG A 471 -24.72 24.16 3.07
C ARG A 471 -24.07 23.95 1.69
N ASN A 472 -24.08 22.70 1.23
CA ASN A 472 -23.61 22.30 -0.11
C ASN A 472 -24.58 22.77 -1.21
N ASP A 473 -24.83 24.08 -1.32
CA ASP A 473 -25.77 24.65 -2.29
C ASP A 473 -25.07 25.35 -3.48
N GLU A 474 -23.79 25.08 -3.74
CA GLU A 474 -23.13 25.51 -4.99
C GLU A 474 -23.31 24.47 -6.11
N TYR A 475 -24.55 24.31 -6.58
CA TYR A 475 -24.84 23.82 -7.93
C TYR A 475 -26.09 24.51 -8.49
N GLU A 476 -25.99 25.81 -8.77
CA GLU A 476 -26.89 26.45 -9.74
C GLU A 476 -26.18 26.58 -11.09
N TYR A 477 -26.65 25.76 -12.03
CA TYR A 477 -26.41 25.89 -13.46
C TYR A 477 -26.88 27.28 -13.94
N HIS A 478 -25.95 28.10 -14.43
CA HIS A 478 -26.33 29.16 -15.36
C HIS A 478 -26.34 28.60 -16.79
N SER A 479 -27.57 28.49 -17.28
CA SER A 479 -27.98 28.37 -18.68
C SER A 479 -27.53 29.54 -19.55
#